data_AF-A0A929DLL3-F1
#
_entry.id   AF-A0A929DLL3-F1
#
_cell.length_a   1.000
_cell.length_b   1.000
_cell.length_c   1.000
_cell.angle_alpha   90.00
_cell.angle_beta   90.00
_cell.angle_gamma   90.00
#
_symmetry.space_group_name_H-M   'P 1'
#
loop_
_entity.id
_entity.type
_entity.pdbx_description
1 polymer ?
#
loop_
_entity_poly.entity_id
_entity_poly.type
_entity_poly.pdbx_seq_one_letter_code
_entity_poly.pdbx_strand_id
1 'polypeptide(L)'
;MSVLSELHKVEKSWLIPLYTTCQHAFSQTHLPSHNEDHHYRVWIIAKELIKQLEKQAITFTRSDLTKIIIAAFLHDTGMSVTIDKTHGKESRKICKKFIEEYNPEDIDNLQELLDVIENHDDKEYQNKFAKIRNPKHLFKILSVCDDLDAFGLTGVYRYVEIYLLRGIPVKDIGSMVLKNLTSRINYFTGSFRYLEKYHKKHVTRFDLTWAFFTDLNNQIIHEKKIKSLNGPPGVINLINHHVIVEKMTPVEASKFIFRNTTDDYVKNYFRGLGSELSLREFKHKI
;
A
#
# COMPACT_ATOMS: atom_id res chain seq x y z
N MET A 1 -28.07 9.60 8.66
CA MET A 1 -27.61 8.21 8.37
C MET A 1 -26.18 8.09 8.84
N SER A 2 -25.79 6.97 9.45
CA SER A 2 -24.40 6.78 9.94
C SER A 2 -23.43 6.53 8.78
N VAL A 3 -22.18 6.96 8.91
CA VAL A 3 -21.14 6.70 7.87
C VAL A 3 -20.95 5.19 7.68
N LEU A 4 -21.15 4.39 8.73
CA LEU A 4 -21.12 2.93 8.65
C LEU A 4 -22.16 2.36 7.69
N SER A 5 -23.38 2.91 7.68
CA SER A 5 -24.45 2.46 6.76
C SER A 5 -24.09 2.80 5.32
N GLU A 6 -23.57 4.00 5.06
CA GLU A 6 -23.16 4.42 3.72
C GLU A 6 -21.92 3.65 3.23
N LEU A 7 -20.93 3.39 4.09
CA LEU A 7 -19.79 2.52 3.77
C LEU A 7 -20.25 1.15 3.30
N HIS A 8 -21.23 0.54 3.98
CA HIS A 8 -21.75 -0.76 3.58
C HIS A 8 -22.43 -0.72 2.20
N LYS A 9 -23.21 0.34 1.91
CA LYS A 9 -23.83 0.52 0.59
C LYS A 9 -22.78 0.69 -0.50
N VAL A 10 -21.77 1.53 -0.27
CA VAL A 10 -20.65 1.77 -1.20
C VAL A 10 -19.86 0.48 -1.46
N GLU A 11 -19.55 -0.30 -0.43
CA GLU A 11 -18.89 -1.60 -0.61
C GLU A 11 -19.76 -2.57 -1.43
N LYS A 12 -21.07 -2.63 -1.13
CA LYS A 12 -22.00 -3.49 -1.86
C LYS A 12 -22.06 -3.14 -3.34
N SER A 13 -21.96 -1.86 -3.69
CA SER A 13 -21.98 -1.40 -5.08
C SER A 13 -20.64 -1.61 -5.79
N TRP A 14 -19.52 -1.33 -5.14
CA TRP A 14 -18.26 -1.09 -5.85
C TRP A 14 -17.14 -2.07 -5.54
N LEU A 15 -17.20 -2.80 -4.42
CA LEU A 15 -16.07 -3.61 -3.98
C LEU A 15 -15.72 -4.73 -4.97
N ILE A 16 -16.71 -5.50 -5.44
CA ILE A 16 -16.50 -6.59 -6.39
C ILE A 16 -16.06 -6.05 -7.78
N PRO A 17 -16.74 -5.06 -8.39
CA PRO A 17 -16.30 -4.46 -9.64
C PRO A 17 -14.86 -3.95 -9.60
N LEU A 18 -14.50 -3.20 -8.55
CA LEU A 18 -13.17 -2.61 -8.42
C LEU A 18 -12.08 -3.67 -8.20
N TYR A 19 -12.35 -4.65 -7.34
CA TYR A 19 -11.41 -5.76 -7.10
C TYR A 19 -11.18 -6.56 -8.38
N THR A 20 -12.25 -6.91 -9.11
CA THR A 20 -12.18 -7.62 -10.39
C THR A 20 -11.42 -6.82 -11.44
N THR A 21 -11.63 -5.49 -11.48
CA THR A 21 -10.90 -4.58 -12.38
C THR A 21 -9.39 -4.62 -12.07
N CYS A 22 -9.00 -4.60 -10.80
CA CYS A 22 -7.59 -4.70 -10.41
C CYS A 22 -7.01 -6.07 -10.75
N GLN A 23 -7.73 -7.16 -10.47
CA GLN A 23 -7.30 -8.50 -10.85
C GLN A 23 -7.06 -8.62 -12.35
N HIS A 24 -7.97 -8.07 -13.16
CA HIS A 24 -7.81 -8.07 -14.60
C HIS A 24 -6.59 -7.25 -15.02
N ALA A 25 -6.41 -6.05 -14.44
CA ALA A 25 -5.27 -5.19 -14.72
C ALA A 25 -3.93 -5.88 -14.46
N PHE A 26 -3.81 -6.64 -13.36
CA PHE A 26 -2.58 -7.35 -12.99
C PHE A 26 -2.49 -8.79 -13.51
N SER A 27 -3.49 -9.29 -14.24
CA SER A 27 -3.56 -10.70 -14.67
C SER A 27 -2.36 -11.18 -15.51
N GLN A 28 -1.67 -10.26 -16.20
CA GLN A 28 -0.50 -10.55 -17.03
C GLN A 28 0.82 -10.02 -16.42
N THR A 29 0.76 -9.43 -15.23
CA THR A 29 1.91 -8.77 -14.61
C THR A 29 2.12 -9.31 -13.20
N HIS A 30 3.24 -10.00 -12.99
CA HIS A 30 3.61 -10.50 -11.67
C HIS A 30 4.22 -9.38 -10.82
N LEU A 31 3.35 -8.67 -10.09
CA LEU A 31 3.74 -7.63 -9.13
C LEU A 31 2.90 -7.76 -7.84
N PRO A 32 3.09 -8.84 -7.06
CA PRO A 32 2.24 -9.14 -5.92
C PRO A 32 2.30 -8.09 -4.79
N SER A 33 3.26 -7.16 -4.78
CA SER A 33 3.30 -6.05 -3.81
C SER A 33 2.32 -4.92 -4.12
N HIS A 34 1.81 -4.84 -5.36
CA HIS A 34 0.93 -3.78 -5.84
C HIS A 34 -0.32 -4.33 -6.56
N ASN A 35 -0.60 -5.62 -6.43
CA ASN A 35 -1.78 -6.24 -7.04
C ASN A 35 -3.09 -5.88 -6.30
N GLU A 36 -4.19 -6.55 -6.64
CA GLU A 36 -5.51 -6.34 -6.05
C GLU A 36 -5.54 -6.42 -4.51
N ASP A 37 -4.67 -7.22 -3.89
CA ASP A 37 -4.60 -7.35 -2.44
C ASP A 37 -4.06 -6.07 -1.80
N HIS A 38 -3.10 -5.41 -2.43
CA HIS A 38 -2.59 -4.11 -1.98
C HIS A 38 -3.70 -3.06 -2.00
N HIS A 39 -4.38 -2.94 -3.13
CA HIS A 39 -5.52 -2.04 -3.30
C HIS A 39 -6.61 -2.25 -2.26
N TYR A 40 -6.93 -3.52 -1.96
CA TYR A 40 -7.89 -3.84 -0.90
C TYR A 40 -7.38 -3.44 0.49
N ARG A 41 -6.09 -3.65 0.82
CA ARG A 41 -5.52 -3.18 2.10
C ARG A 41 -5.59 -1.67 2.23
N VAL A 42 -5.29 -0.91 1.17
CA VAL A 42 -5.44 0.55 1.15
C VAL A 42 -6.89 0.94 1.45
N TRP A 43 -7.87 0.25 0.86
CA TRP A 43 -9.29 0.46 1.18
C TRP A 43 -9.62 0.13 2.65
N ILE A 44 -9.10 -0.96 3.21
CA ILE A 44 -9.29 -1.30 4.63
C ILE A 44 -8.74 -0.19 5.53
N ILE A 45 -7.55 0.31 5.24
CA ILE A 45 -6.93 1.41 5.99
C ILE A 45 -7.77 2.68 5.86
N ALA A 46 -8.27 3.00 4.66
CA ALA A 46 -9.15 4.13 4.42
C ALA A 46 -10.45 4.04 5.21
N LYS A 47 -11.10 2.88 5.24
CA LYS A 47 -12.30 2.65 6.09
C LYS A 47 -12.02 2.87 7.56
N GLU A 48 -10.87 2.39 8.06
CA GLU A 48 -10.50 2.60 9.46
C GLU A 48 -10.30 4.09 9.74
N LEU A 49 -9.59 4.80 8.87
CA LEU A 49 -9.39 6.25 8.98
C LEU A 49 -10.72 7.01 8.96
N ILE A 50 -11.62 6.72 8.01
CA ILE A 50 -12.96 7.31 7.91
C ILE A 50 -13.73 7.14 9.22
N LYS A 51 -13.70 5.94 9.83
CA LYS A 51 -14.34 5.69 11.13
C LYS A 51 -13.71 6.50 12.27
N GLN A 52 -12.41 6.76 12.24
CA GLN A 52 -11.78 7.62 13.24
C GLN A 52 -12.17 9.09 13.02
N LEU A 53 -12.27 9.54 11.77
CA LEU A 53 -12.70 10.89 11.43
C LEU A 53 -14.18 11.13 11.78
N GLU A 54 -15.05 10.14 11.60
CA GLU A 54 -16.46 10.21 12.03
C GLU A 54 -16.57 10.45 13.54
N LYS A 55 -15.73 9.80 14.37
CA LYS A 55 -15.67 10.05 15.82
C LYS A 55 -15.25 11.47 16.18
N GLN A 56 -14.63 12.20 15.24
CA GLN A 56 -14.25 13.61 15.37
C GLN A 56 -15.29 14.52 14.71
N ALA A 57 -16.52 14.03 14.51
CA ALA A 57 -17.64 14.73 13.89
C ALA A 57 -17.41 15.15 12.42
N ILE A 58 -16.46 14.52 11.72
CA ILE A 58 -16.25 14.74 10.29
C ILE A 58 -17.24 13.86 9.50
N THR A 59 -18.02 14.49 8.64
CA THR A 59 -19.06 13.81 7.85
C THR A 59 -18.60 13.53 6.43
N PHE A 60 -19.02 12.39 5.91
CA PHE A 60 -18.75 11.94 4.53
C PHE A 60 -20.06 11.80 3.77
N THR A 61 -20.12 12.37 2.58
CA THR A 61 -21.22 12.10 1.65
C THR A 61 -21.03 10.73 1.00
N ARG A 62 -22.09 10.19 0.37
CA ARG A 62 -21.96 9.00 -0.46
C ARG A 62 -20.96 9.21 -1.60
N SER A 63 -20.91 10.42 -2.16
CA SER A 63 -19.93 10.78 -3.18
C SER A 63 -18.49 10.73 -2.67
N ASP A 64 -18.23 11.29 -1.48
CA ASP A 64 -16.91 11.23 -0.83
C ASP A 64 -16.43 9.78 -0.71
N LEU A 65 -17.30 8.89 -0.20
CA LEU A 65 -16.99 7.48 0.01
C LEU A 65 -16.77 6.71 -1.30
N THR A 66 -17.59 6.96 -2.32
CA THR A 66 -17.43 6.36 -3.66
C THR A 66 -16.10 6.79 -4.30
N LYS A 67 -15.74 8.07 -4.21
CA LYS A 67 -14.43 8.54 -4.70
C LYS A 67 -13.27 7.88 -3.97
N ILE A 68 -13.35 7.73 -2.64
CA ILE A 68 -12.27 7.12 -1.85
C ILE A 68 -12.08 5.64 -2.20
N ILE A 69 -13.14 4.84 -2.32
CA ILE A 69 -12.99 3.41 -2.67
C ILE A 69 -12.43 3.26 -4.09
N ILE A 70 -12.90 4.06 -5.05
CA ILE A 70 -12.37 4.01 -6.43
C ILE A 70 -10.90 4.42 -6.46
N ALA A 71 -10.54 5.51 -5.78
CA ALA A 71 -9.15 5.96 -5.70
C ALA A 71 -8.24 4.91 -5.05
N ALA A 72 -8.66 4.31 -3.93
CA ALA A 72 -7.89 3.27 -3.24
C ALA A 72 -7.62 2.07 -4.17
N PHE A 73 -8.60 1.68 -4.98
CA PHE A 73 -8.44 0.57 -5.91
C PHE A 73 -7.70 0.91 -7.19
N LEU A 74 -7.83 2.11 -7.74
CA LEU A 74 -7.33 2.40 -9.08
C LEU A 74 -6.04 3.22 -9.12
N HIS A 75 -5.59 3.81 -8.00
CA HIS A 75 -4.41 4.71 -7.97
C HIS A 75 -3.14 4.09 -8.57
N ASP A 76 -2.86 2.82 -8.26
CA ASP A 76 -1.64 2.11 -8.67
C ASP A 76 -1.86 1.08 -9.79
N THR A 77 -3.05 1.01 -10.37
CA THR A 77 -3.33 0.02 -11.45
C THR A 77 -2.47 0.20 -12.69
N GLY A 78 -1.97 1.41 -12.94
CA GLY A 78 -0.99 1.68 -13.99
C GLY A 78 0.35 0.96 -13.81
N MET A 79 0.66 0.49 -12.59
CA MET A 79 1.84 -0.33 -12.34
C MET A 79 1.78 -1.69 -13.05
N SER A 80 0.60 -2.13 -13.49
CA SER A 80 0.48 -3.32 -14.33
C SER A 80 0.96 -3.08 -15.77
N VAL A 81 1.06 -1.82 -16.20
CA VAL A 81 1.50 -1.39 -17.54
C VAL A 81 2.94 -0.89 -17.51
N THR A 82 3.33 -0.12 -16.49
CA THR A 82 4.69 0.42 -16.34
C THR A 82 5.06 0.57 -14.86
N ILE A 83 6.27 0.17 -14.48
CA ILE A 83 6.80 0.33 -13.12
C ILE A 83 7.46 1.70 -12.86
N ASP A 84 7.46 2.57 -13.88
CA ASP A 84 8.09 3.88 -13.82
C ASP A 84 7.24 4.92 -13.09
N LYS A 85 7.82 6.10 -12.84
CA LYS A 85 7.15 7.24 -12.22
C LYS A 85 5.90 7.76 -12.97
N THR A 86 5.66 7.28 -14.18
CA THR A 86 4.53 7.70 -15.03
C THR A 86 3.30 6.81 -14.90
N HIS A 87 3.34 5.77 -14.05
CA HIS A 87 2.23 4.83 -13.87
C HIS A 87 0.90 5.52 -13.56
N GLY A 88 0.88 6.64 -12.84
CA GLY A 88 -0.33 7.43 -12.57
C GLY A 88 -1.12 7.82 -13.84
N LYS A 89 -0.44 8.08 -14.97
CA LYS A 89 -1.12 8.36 -16.26
C LYS A 89 -1.86 7.14 -16.79
N GLU A 90 -1.29 5.95 -16.63
CA GLU A 90 -1.94 4.70 -17.02
C GLU A 90 -3.07 4.35 -16.04
N SER A 91 -2.87 4.55 -14.73
CA SER A 91 -3.91 4.42 -13.70
C SER A 91 -5.13 5.31 -14.02
N ARG A 92 -4.91 6.55 -14.48
CA ARG A 92 -5.98 7.44 -14.92
C ARG A 92 -6.78 6.87 -16.08
N LYS A 93 -6.11 6.30 -17.09
CA LYS A 93 -6.80 5.69 -18.25
C LYS A 93 -7.64 4.50 -17.82
N ILE A 94 -7.09 3.64 -16.96
CA ILE A 94 -7.82 2.50 -16.38
C ILE A 94 -9.04 2.99 -15.59
N CYS A 95 -8.88 4.03 -14.77
CA CYS A 95 -9.99 4.64 -14.06
C CYS A 95 -11.05 5.22 -15.00
N LYS A 96 -10.68 5.93 -16.06
CA LYS A 96 -11.65 6.44 -17.03
C LYS A 96 -12.48 5.32 -17.65
N LYS A 97 -11.82 4.24 -18.09
CA LYS A 97 -12.49 3.07 -18.65
C LYS A 97 -13.47 2.44 -17.64
N PHE A 98 -13.06 2.30 -16.38
CA PHE A 98 -13.94 1.81 -15.33
C PHE A 98 -15.19 2.69 -15.15
N ILE A 99 -15.01 4.01 -15.14
CA ILE A 99 -16.11 4.97 -14.99
C ILE A 99 -17.06 4.92 -16.20
N GLU A 100 -16.53 4.79 -17.42
CA GLU A 100 -17.32 4.65 -18.65
C GLU A 100 -18.14 3.35 -18.67
N GLU A 101 -17.56 2.25 -18.18
CA GLU A 101 -18.19 0.93 -18.15
C GLU A 101 -19.30 0.82 -17.10
N TYR A 102 -19.04 1.32 -15.89
CA TYR A 102 -19.95 1.13 -14.75
C TYR A 102 -20.84 2.34 -14.43
N ASN A 103 -20.54 3.52 -15.01
CA ASN A 103 -21.30 4.76 -14.90
C ASN A 103 -21.82 5.07 -13.47
N PRO A 104 -20.93 5.28 -12.47
CA PRO A 104 -21.33 5.55 -11.10
C PRO A 104 -22.08 6.89 -10.97
N GLU A 105 -23.38 6.82 -10.66
CA GLU A 105 -24.28 7.99 -10.56
C GLU A 105 -23.93 8.95 -9.41
N ASP A 106 -23.21 8.46 -8.39
CA ASP A 106 -22.98 9.19 -7.13
C ASP A 106 -21.68 10.02 -7.12
N ILE A 107 -20.92 10.12 -8.21
CA ILE A 107 -19.63 10.83 -8.23
C ILE A 107 -19.83 12.29 -8.63
N ASP A 108 -19.63 13.20 -7.68
CA ASP A 108 -19.40 14.61 -7.97
C ASP A 108 -17.94 14.82 -8.40
N ASN A 109 -17.71 15.86 -9.20
CA ASN A 109 -16.37 16.32 -9.57
C ASN A 109 -15.42 15.17 -10.02
N LEU A 110 -15.83 14.40 -11.04
CA LEU A 110 -15.03 13.29 -11.59
C LEU A 110 -13.58 13.70 -11.94
N GLN A 111 -13.38 14.95 -12.34
CA GLN A 111 -12.06 15.48 -12.66
C GLN A 111 -11.12 15.45 -11.45
N GLU A 112 -11.60 15.79 -10.25
CA GLU A 112 -10.82 15.69 -9.00
C GLU A 112 -10.35 14.25 -8.77
N LEU A 113 -11.23 13.26 -8.91
CA LEU A 113 -10.89 11.85 -8.74
C LEU A 113 -9.78 11.43 -9.71
N LEU A 114 -9.92 11.78 -10.99
CA LEU A 114 -8.94 11.44 -12.02
C LEU A 114 -7.58 12.13 -11.79
N ASP A 115 -7.60 13.39 -11.36
CA ASP A 115 -6.38 14.14 -11.08
C ASP A 115 -5.67 13.62 -9.82
N VAL A 116 -6.42 13.21 -8.80
CA VAL A 116 -5.84 12.56 -7.61
C VAL A 116 -5.20 11.22 -7.98
N ILE A 117 -5.85 10.40 -8.81
CA ILE A 117 -5.28 9.12 -9.27
C ILE A 117 -3.99 9.33 -10.07
N GLU A 118 -3.98 10.29 -11.00
CA GLU A 118 -2.80 10.54 -11.83
C GLU A 118 -1.60 11.04 -11.01
N ASN A 119 -1.85 11.88 -10.00
CA ASN A 119 -0.80 12.60 -9.28
C ASN A 119 -0.57 12.09 -7.85
N HIS A 120 -1.06 10.90 -7.49
CA HIS A 120 -0.98 10.40 -6.10
C HIS A 120 0.47 10.29 -5.58
N ASP A 121 1.41 9.98 -6.48
CA ASP A 121 2.85 9.79 -6.23
C ASP A 121 3.70 11.05 -6.56
N ASP A 122 3.06 12.14 -7.02
CA ASP A 122 3.73 13.40 -7.34
C ASP A 122 3.96 14.24 -6.07
N LYS A 123 5.23 14.42 -5.70
CA LYS A 123 5.64 15.22 -4.54
C LYS A 123 5.33 16.71 -4.66
N GLU A 124 5.37 17.29 -5.86
CA GLU A 124 5.00 18.69 -6.07
C GLU A 124 3.51 18.86 -5.86
N TYR A 125 2.72 17.91 -6.37
CA TYR A 125 1.30 17.85 -6.14
C TYR A 125 1.00 17.67 -4.63
N GLN A 126 1.69 16.77 -3.94
CA GLN A 126 1.59 16.63 -2.48
C GLN A 126 1.81 17.96 -1.74
N ASN A 127 2.82 18.75 -2.13
CA ASN A 127 3.11 20.03 -1.51
C ASN A 127 1.97 21.06 -1.67
N LYS A 128 1.26 21.03 -2.80
CA LYS A 128 0.07 21.86 -3.03
C LYS A 128 -1.05 21.51 -2.05
N PHE A 129 -1.25 20.21 -1.80
CA PHE A 129 -2.32 19.71 -0.93
C PHE A 129 -1.94 19.61 0.55
N ALA A 130 -0.65 19.67 0.90
CA ALA A 130 -0.17 19.66 2.28
C ALA A 130 -0.75 20.81 3.13
N LYS A 131 -1.14 21.91 2.49
CA LYS A 131 -1.76 23.08 3.14
C LYS A 131 -3.28 22.94 3.32
N ILE A 132 -3.91 21.91 2.76
CA ILE A 132 -5.34 21.70 2.90
C ILE A 132 -5.66 21.30 4.35
N ARG A 133 -6.45 22.16 4.99
CA ARG A 133 -6.96 21.94 6.34
C ARG A 133 -8.05 20.88 6.40
N ASN A 134 -8.76 20.65 5.29
CA ASN A 134 -9.84 19.67 5.22
C ASN A 134 -9.29 18.23 5.36
N PRO A 135 -9.55 17.53 6.48
CA PRO A 135 -9.03 16.19 6.71
C PRO A 135 -9.68 15.12 5.81
N LYS A 136 -10.85 15.41 5.21
CA LYS A 136 -11.54 14.48 4.30
C LYS A 136 -11.22 14.69 2.82
N HIS A 137 -10.27 15.55 2.49
CA HIS A 137 -9.86 15.77 1.10
C HIS A 137 -9.36 14.47 0.48
N LEU A 138 -9.85 14.12 -0.72
CA LEU A 138 -9.61 12.82 -1.37
C LEU A 138 -8.11 12.49 -1.47
N PHE A 139 -7.32 13.44 -1.96
CA PHE A 139 -5.87 13.30 -2.06
C PHE A 139 -5.21 12.94 -0.71
N LYS A 140 -5.64 13.60 0.37
CA LYS A 140 -5.04 13.43 1.70
C LYS A 140 -5.34 12.05 2.27
N ILE A 141 -6.59 11.59 2.10
CA ILE A 141 -6.98 10.23 2.48
C ILE A 141 -6.19 9.22 1.66
N LEU A 142 -6.19 9.33 0.33
CA LEU A 142 -5.51 8.38 -0.54
C LEU A 142 -4.01 8.27 -0.20
N SER A 143 -3.29 9.39 -0.21
CA SER A 143 -1.84 9.38 0.02
C SER A 143 -1.49 8.82 1.39
N VAL A 144 -2.22 9.18 2.45
CA VAL A 144 -1.97 8.61 3.78
C VAL A 144 -2.28 7.12 3.79
N CYS A 145 -3.39 6.67 3.21
CA CYS A 145 -3.77 5.26 3.27
C CYS A 145 -2.82 4.36 2.48
N ASP A 146 -2.31 4.81 1.32
CA ASP A 146 -1.25 4.09 0.60
C ASP A 146 0.07 4.09 1.39
N ASP A 147 0.51 5.25 1.89
CA ASP A 147 1.73 5.37 2.72
C ASP A 147 1.69 4.44 3.93
N LEU A 148 0.53 4.29 4.57
CA LEU A 148 0.33 3.42 5.72
C LEU A 148 0.37 1.92 5.37
N ASP A 149 0.12 1.53 4.12
CA ASP A 149 0.32 0.15 3.65
C ASP A 149 1.80 -0.16 3.39
N ALA A 150 2.66 0.86 3.30
CA ALA A 150 4.12 0.71 3.21
C ALA A 150 4.81 0.55 4.58
N PHE A 151 4.04 0.40 5.66
CA PHE A 151 4.55 0.12 7.01
C PHE A 151 4.33 -1.35 7.40
N GLY A 152 5.04 -1.81 8.43
CA GLY A 152 5.00 -3.20 8.89
C GLY A 152 5.89 -4.13 8.07
N LEU A 153 5.65 -5.44 8.17
CA LEU A 153 6.39 -6.46 7.43
C LEU A 153 5.97 -6.46 5.96
N THR A 154 4.67 -6.19 5.70
CA THR A 154 4.19 -5.92 4.34
C THR A 154 4.98 -4.79 3.70
N GLY A 155 5.21 -3.70 4.44
CA GLY A 155 6.02 -2.58 3.98
C GLY A 155 7.44 -2.98 3.55
N VAL A 156 8.13 -3.78 4.37
CA VAL A 156 9.46 -4.30 4.02
C VAL A 156 9.42 -5.06 2.70
N TYR A 157 8.50 -6.01 2.58
CA TYR A 157 8.32 -6.80 1.37
C TYR A 157 8.02 -5.91 0.14
N ARG A 158 7.08 -4.95 0.26
CA ARG A 158 6.72 -4.05 -0.84
C ARG A 158 7.91 -3.23 -1.35
N TYR A 159 8.69 -2.63 -0.43
CA TYR A 159 9.89 -1.88 -0.81
C TYR A 159 10.93 -2.77 -1.47
N VAL A 160 11.20 -3.94 -0.90
CA VAL A 160 12.20 -4.87 -1.44
C VAL A 160 11.84 -5.28 -2.86
N GLU A 161 10.59 -5.70 -3.11
CA GLU A 161 10.16 -6.12 -4.44
C GLU A 161 10.35 -5.01 -5.48
N ILE A 162 9.76 -3.83 -5.25
CA ILE A 162 9.78 -2.78 -6.26
C ILE A 162 11.18 -2.18 -6.46
N TYR A 163 12.03 -2.17 -5.44
CA TYR A 163 13.40 -1.64 -5.56
C TYR A 163 14.29 -2.62 -6.33
N LEU A 164 14.15 -3.93 -6.09
CA LEU A 164 14.87 -4.95 -6.85
C LEU A 164 14.43 -4.95 -8.33
N LEU A 165 13.13 -4.87 -8.60
CA LEU A 165 12.60 -4.78 -9.97
C LEU A 165 13.07 -3.53 -10.72
N ARG A 166 13.32 -2.43 -10.00
CA ARG A 166 13.92 -1.20 -10.55
C ARG A 166 15.45 -1.26 -10.67
N GLY A 167 16.08 -2.40 -10.36
CA GLY A 167 17.52 -2.58 -10.46
C GLY A 167 18.32 -1.82 -9.39
N ILE A 168 17.69 -1.41 -8.28
CA ILE A 168 18.38 -0.73 -7.19
C ILE A 168 19.31 -1.74 -6.48
N PRO A 169 20.61 -1.46 -6.35
CA PRO A 169 21.53 -2.35 -5.66
C PRO A 169 21.12 -2.54 -4.19
N VAL A 170 21.19 -3.78 -3.67
CA VAL A 170 20.81 -4.11 -2.29
C VAL A 170 21.49 -3.22 -1.24
N LYS A 171 22.75 -2.84 -1.48
CA LYS A 171 23.52 -1.92 -0.61
C LYS A 171 22.90 -0.52 -0.48
N ASP A 172 22.10 -0.10 -1.45
CA ASP A 172 21.52 1.24 -1.52
C ASP A 172 20.05 1.24 -1.00
N ILE A 173 19.36 0.08 -1.07
CA ILE A 173 17.95 -0.08 -0.70
C ILE A 173 17.67 0.48 0.70
N GLY A 174 18.40 0.05 1.72
CA GLY A 174 18.10 0.45 3.10
C GLY A 174 18.13 1.97 3.29
N SER A 175 19.17 2.65 2.83
CA SER A 175 19.27 4.11 2.92
C SER A 175 18.16 4.86 2.15
N MET A 176 17.81 4.38 0.96
CA MET A 176 16.77 4.99 0.13
C MET A 176 15.37 4.80 0.75
N VAL A 177 15.10 3.62 1.28
CA VAL A 177 13.83 3.31 1.94
C VAL A 177 13.66 4.12 3.22
N LEU A 178 14.70 4.23 4.07
CA LEU A 178 14.63 5.04 5.29
C LEU A 178 14.28 6.50 4.98
N LYS A 179 14.90 7.10 3.94
CA LYS A 179 14.56 8.45 3.49
C LYS A 179 13.10 8.57 3.05
N ASN A 180 12.59 7.59 2.30
CA ASN A 180 11.20 7.57 1.85
C ASN A 180 10.23 7.43 3.04
N LEU A 181 10.49 6.47 3.94
CA LEU A 181 9.72 6.23 5.17
C LEU A 181 9.62 7.47 6.06
N THR A 182 10.71 8.22 6.24
CA THR A 182 10.70 9.49 7.01
C THR A 182 9.71 10.49 6.42
N SER A 183 9.65 10.62 5.09
CA SER A 183 8.71 11.51 4.42
C SER A 183 7.26 11.09 4.70
N ARG A 184 6.97 9.80 4.56
CA ARG A 184 5.64 9.21 4.76
C ARG A 184 5.15 9.38 6.20
N ILE A 185 5.98 9.05 7.20
CA ILE A 185 5.59 9.18 8.61
C ILE A 185 5.40 10.65 9.03
N ASN A 186 6.20 11.57 8.48
CA ASN A 186 6.05 12.99 8.73
C ASN A 186 4.73 13.52 8.16
N TYR A 187 4.38 13.12 6.93
CA TYR A 187 3.10 13.50 6.33
C TYR A 187 1.91 12.94 7.10
N PHE A 188 1.94 11.65 7.47
CA PHE A 188 0.91 11.02 8.30
C PHE A 188 0.77 11.72 9.66
N THR A 189 1.89 11.99 10.34
CA THR A 189 1.90 12.63 11.66
C THR A 189 1.39 14.06 11.58
N GLY A 190 1.84 14.85 10.59
CA GLY A 190 1.32 16.20 10.37
C GLY A 190 -0.17 16.23 10.03
N SER A 191 -0.67 15.17 9.40
CA SER A 191 -2.06 15.07 8.96
C SER A 191 -3.03 14.58 10.03
N PHE A 192 -2.64 13.59 10.84
CA PHE A 192 -3.56 12.80 11.65
C PHE A 192 -3.04 12.44 13.05
N ARG A 193 -2.00 13.12 13.58
CA ARG A 193 -1.50 12.88 14.95
C ARG A 193 -2.57 12.98 16.04
N TYR A 194 -3.59 13.81 15.85
CA TYR A 194 -4.69 13.97 16.81
C TYR A 194 -5.57 12.71 16.96
N LEU A 195 -5.45 11.74 16.04
CA LEU A 195 -6.10 10.44 16.14
C LEU A 195 -5.23 9.46 16.94
N GLU A 196 -4.95 9.75 18.21
CA GLU A 196 -3.87 9.14 19.01
C GLU A 196 -3.74 7.62 18.91
N LYS A 197 -4.84 6.87 19.13
CA LYS A 197 -4.80 5.40 19.07
C LYS A 197 -4.47 4.87 17.67
N TYR A 198 -5.02 5.52 16.65
CA TYR A 198 -4.78 5.18 15.25
C TYR A 198 -3.35 5.55 14.85
N HIS A 199 -2.88 6.73 15.24
CA HIS A 199 -1.51 7.18 15.04
C HIS A 199 -0.51 6.21 15.68
N LYS A 200 -0.68 5.86 16.96
CA LYS A 200 0.19 4.93 17.68
C LYS A 200 0.27 3.55 17.02
N LYS A 201 -0.86 3.01 16.55
CA LYS A 201 -0.91 1.74 15.80
C LYS A 201 0.01 1.77 14.59
N HIS A 202 -0.05 2.84 13.81
CA HIS A 202 0.73 2.96 12.57
C HIS A 202 2.18 3.36 12.81
N VAL A 203 2.49 4.10 13.89
CA VAL A 203 3.88 4.33 14.35
C VAL A 203 4.56 2.99 14.68
N THR A 204 3.89 2.08 15.39
CA THR A 204 4.46 0.76 15.66
C THR A 204 4.76 -0.03 14.38
N ARG A 205 3.91 0.08 13.34
CA ARG A 205 4.18 -0.54 12.03
C ARG A 205 5.37 0.14 11.34
N PHE A 206 5.47 1.47 11.40
CA PHE A 206 6.62 2.22 10.89
C PHE A 206 7.93 1.77 11.56
N ASP A 207 7.93 1.64 12.88
CA ASP A 207 9.13 1.24 13.65
C ASP A 207 9.65 -0.14 13.22
N LEU A 208 8.76 -1.09 12.90
CA LEU A 208 9.14 -2.40 12.37
C LEU A 208 9.87 -2.29 11.02
N THR A 209 9.32 -1.50 10.10
CA THR A 209 9.95 -1.30 8.77
C THR A 209 11.27 -0.55 8.91
N TRP A 210 11.30 0.49 9.77
CA TRP A 210 12.50 1.27 10.06
C TRP A 210 13.62 0.42 10.65
N ALA A 211 13.31 -0.40 11.65
CA ALA A 211 14.26 -1.30 12.29
C ALA A 211 14.87 -2.27 11.28
N PHE A 212 14.06 -2.91 10.43
CA PHE A 212 14.54 -3.83 9.40
C PHE A 212 15.58 -3.18 8.48
N PHE A 213 15.30 -1.99 7.92
CA PHE A 213 16.23 -1.34 7.00
C PHE A 213 17.44 -0.70 7.68
N THR A 214 17.32 -0.37 8.97
CA THR A 214 18.47 0.02 9.80
C THR A 214 19.40 -1.17 10.01
N ASP A 215 18.86 -2.32 10.40
CA ASP A 215 19.61 -3.56 10.58
C ASP A 215 20.27 -4.02 9.28
N LEU A 216 19.56 -3.90 8.15
CA LEU A 216 20.10 -4.18 6.82
C LEU A 216 21.36 -3.34 6.54
N ASN A 217 21.28 -2.03 6.75
CA ASN A 217 22.41 -1.13 6.54
C ASN A 217 23.59 -1.50 7.45
N ASN A 218 23.32 -1.75 8.73
CA ASN A 218 24.34 -2.15 9.70
C ASN A 218 25.04 -3.46 9.26
N GLN A 219 24.28 -4.48 8.88
CA GLN A 219 24.84 -5.76 8.47
C GLN A 219 25.65 -5.64 7.17
N ILE A 220 25.18 -4.87 6.19
CA ILE A 220 25.92 -4.67 4.92
C ILE A 220 27.24 -3.94 5.18
N ILE A 221 27.25 -2.91 6.04
CA ILE A 221 28.44 -2.13 6.38
C ILE A 221 29.47 -2.99 7.11
N HIS A 222 29.05 -3.76 8.11
CA HIS A 222 29.97 -4.51 8.99
C HIS A 222 30.41 -5.85 8.41
N GLU A 223 29.51 -6.60 7.77
CA GLU A 223 29.79 -7.96 7.33
C GLU A 223 30.17 -8.05 5.85
N LYS A 224 29.82 -7.05 5.04
CA LYS A 224 29.97 -7.07 3.56
C LYS A 224 29.32 -8.29 2.88
N LYS A 225 28.38 -8.97 3.57
CA LYS A 225 27.71 -10.21 3.11
C LYS A 225 26.34 -9.94 2.49
N ILE A 226 26.33 -9.25 1.35
CA ILE A 226 25.09 -8.93 0.61
C ILE A 226 24.35 -10.20 0.14
N LYS A 227 25.08 -11.30 -0.09
CA LYS A 227 24.53 -12.60 -0.53
C LYS A 227 24.21 -13.56 0.61
N SER A 228 24.17 -13.10 1.86
CA SER A 228 23.82 -13.94 3.01
C SER A 228 22.38 -14.45 2.91
N LEU A 229 22.11 -15.66 3.41
CA LEU A 229 20.77 -16.20 3.63
C LEU A 229 20.26 -15.99 5.07
N ASN A 230 21.05 -15.31 5.91
CA ASN A 230 20.73 -15.02 7.31
C ASN A 230 20.42 -13.51 7.50
N GLY A 231 19.59 -13.18 8.49
CA GLY A 231 19.27 -11.79 8.83
C GLY A 231 18.52 -11.02 7.71
N PRO A 232 18.52 -9.68 7.75
CA PRO A 232 17.89 -8.84 6.72
C PRO A 232 18.34 -9.11 5.27
N PRO A 233 19.64 -9.32 4.95
CA PRO A 233 20.05 -9.71 3.60
C PRO A 233 19.45 -11.05 3.18
N GLY A 234 19.32 -11.99 4.11
CA GLY A 234 18.65 -13.27 3.87
C GLY A 234 17.19 -13.08 3.46
N VAL A 235 16.46 -12.22 4.16
CA VAL A 235 15.08 -11.87 3.80
C VAL A 235 15.01 -11.31 2.38
N ILE A 236 15.87 -10.35 2.02
CA ILE A 236 15.89 -9.77 0.67
C ILE A 236 16.19 -10.81 -0.40
N ASN A 237 17.22 -11.65 -0.19
CA ASN A 237 17.63 -12.67 -1.15
C ASN A 237 16.54 -13.74 -1.34
N LEU A 238 15.82 -14.09 -0.28
CA LEU A 238 14.73 -15.06 -0.35
C LEU A 238 13.47 -14.47 -0.99
N ILE A 239 13.16 -13.18 -0.79
CA ILE A 239 12.12 -12.48 -1.56
C ILE A 239 12.49 -12.47 -3.04
N ASN A 240 13.73 -12.07 -3.37
CA ASN A 240 14.20 -12.03 -4.75
C ASN A 240 14.08 -13.41 -5.43
N HIS A 241 14.52 -14.46 -4.75
CA HIS A 241 14.48 -15.80 -5.32
C HIS A 241 13.04 -16.33 -5.45
N HIS A 242 12.28 -16.39 -4.37
CA HIS A 242 10.98 -17.07 -4.37
C HIS A 242 9.85 -16.21 -4.95
N VAL A 243 9.80 -14.93 -4.63
CA VAL A 243 8.69 -14.06 -5.06
C VAL A 243 8.94 -13.50 -6.45
N ILE A 244 10.16 -13.02 -6.74
CA ILE A 244 10.46 -12.34 -8.03
C ILE A 244 10.85 -13.35 -9.11
N VAL A 245 11.85 -14.21 -8.84
CA VAL A 245 12.39 -15.14 -9.85
C VAL A 245 11.44 -16.33 -10.06
N GLU A 246 11.02 -17.00 -8.98
CA GLU A 246 10.13 -18.16 -9.06
C GLU A 246 8.64 -17.81 -9.16
N LYS A 247 8.30 -16.51 -9.05
CA LYS A 247 6.94 -16.01 -9.13
C LYS A 247 5.95 -16.64 -8.14
N MET A 248 6.42 -17.07 -6.95
CA MET A 248 5.52 -17.48 -5.88
C MET A 248 4.72 -16.28 -5.36
N THR A 249 3.49 -16.52 -4.90
CA THR A 249 2.81 -15.49 -4.12
C THR A 249 3.56 -15.26 -2.80
N PRO A 250 3.52 -14.05 -2.21
CA PRO A 250 4.20 -13.78 -0.94
C PRO A 250 3.74 -14.68 0.21
N VAL A 251 2.48 -15.13 0.20
CA VAL A 251 1.93 -16.05 1.19
C VAL A 251 2.51 -17.47 1.01
N GLU A 252 2.64 -17.94 -0.23
CA GLU A 252 3.29 -19.22 -0.53
C GLU A 252 4.77 -19.20 -0.17
N ALA A 253 5.50 -18.17 -0.61
CA ALA A 253 6.89 -17.96 -0.27
C ALA A 253 7.09 -17.91 1.25
N SER A 254 6.23 -17.19 1.98
CA SER A 254 6.28 -17.13 3.44
C SER A 254 6.14 -18.50 4.10
N LYS A 255 5.20 -19.34 3.63
CA LYS A 255 5.00 -20.70 4.15
C LYS A 255 6.19 -21.61 3.82
N PHE A 256 6.71 -21.51 2.60
CA PHE A 256 7.85 -22.31 2.14
C PHE A 256 9.11 -21.96 2.94
N ILE A 257 9.46 -20.68 3.00
CA ILE A 257 10.69 -20.21 3.65
C ILE A 257 10.65 -20.49 5.15
N PHE A 258 9.53 -20.21 5.81
CA PHE A 258 9.35 -20.49 7.25
C PHE A 258 9.66 -21.95 7.62
N ARG A 259 9.33 -22.91 6.74
CA ARG A 259 9.56 -24.34 6.96
C ARG A 259 10.98 -24.79 6.66
N ASN A 260 11.67 -24.11 5.74
CA ASN A 260 12.94 -24.57 5.18
C ASN A 260 14.16 -23.77 5.68
N THR A 261 13.97 -22.59 6.27
CA THR A 261 15.08 -21.82 6.84
C THR A 261 15.46 -22.29 8.26
N THR A 262 16.76 -22.27 8.54
CA THR A 262 17.33 -22.48 9.88
C THR A 262 17.63 -21.18 10.62
N ASP A 263 17.60 -20.04 9.93
CA ASP A 263 17.85 -18.72 10.52
C ASP A 263 16.60 -18.17 11.22
N ASP A 264 16.70 -17.90 12.51
CA ASP A 264 15.57 -17.45 13.34
C ASP A 264 15.04 -16.08 12.92
N TYR A 265 15.90 -15.17 12.46
CA TYR A 265 15.49 -13.84 11.99
C TYR A 265 14.59 -13.97 10.77
N VAL A 266 15.07 -14.69 9.74
CA VAL A 266 14.32 -14.98 8.52
C VAL A 266 13.02 -15.73 8.84
N LYS A 267 13.09 -16.76 9.70
CA LYS A 267 11.91 -17.54 10.12
C LYS A 267 10.84 -16.65 10.75
N ASN A 268 11.25 -15.77 11.68
CA ASN A 268 10.33 -14.85 12.36
C ASN A 268 9.72 -13.84 11.40
N TYR A 269 10.52 -13.28 10.49
CA TYR A 269 10.05 -12.36 9.46
C TYR A 269 8.96 -13.01 8.59
N PHE A 270 9.23 -14.17 7.98
CA PHE A 270 8.27 -14.79 7.05
C PHE A 270 7.03 -15.37 7.75
N ARG A 271 7.14 -15.81 9.01
CA ARG A 271 5.96 -16.13 9.82
C ARG A 271 5.07 -14.91 10.03
N GLY A 272 5.68 -13.77 10.36
CA GLY A 272 4.98 -12.50 10.56
C GLY A 272 4.36 -11.99 9.26
N LEU A 273 5.12 -11.95 8.16
CA LEU A 273 4.65 -11.51 6.85
C LEU A 273 3.46 -12.35 6.37
N GLY A 274 3.56 -13.68 6.46
CA GLY A 274 2.47 -14.58 6.10
C GLY A 274 1.21 -14.33 6.94
N SER A 275 1.36 -13.93 8.21
CA SER A 275 0.23 -13.57 9.07
C SER A 275 -0.39 -12.22 8.68
N GLU A 276 0.43 -11.22 8.36
CA GLU A 276 -0.01 -9.87 7.95
C GLU A 276 -0.74 -9.90 6.59
N LEU A 277 -0.26 -10.72 5.65
CA LEU A 277 -0.84 -10.87 4.31
C LEU A 277 -2.02 -11.84 4.23
N SER A 278 -2.23 -12.69 5.25
CA SER A 278 -3.39 -13.59 5.30
C SER A 278 -4.66 -12.80 5.66
N LEU A 279 -5.13 -11.98 4.72
CA LEU A 279 -6.37 -11.20 4.83
C LEU A 279 -7.55 -12.16 4.93
N ARG A 280 -8.03 -12.40 6.16
CA ARG A 280 -9.18 -13.26 6.41
C ARG A 280 -10.51 -12.63 5.97
N GLU A 281 -10.61 -11.29 5.99
CA GLU A 281 -11.90 -10.61 5.86
C GLU A 281 -12.47 -10.55 4.43
N PHE A 282 -11.64 -10.61 3.38
CA PHE A 282 -12.13 -10.49 1.99
C PHE A 282 -12.60 -11.82 1.40
N LYS A 283 -11.87 -12.91 1.68
CA LYS A 283 -12.19 -14.26 1.19
C LYS A 283 -13.52 -14.83 1.71
N HIS A 284 -14.15 -14.16 2.67
CA HIS A 284 -15.48 -14.51 3.19
C HIS A 284 -16.61 -13.62 2.65
N LYS A 285 -16.30 -12.60 1.83
CA LYS A 285 -17.27 -11.64 1.28
C LYS A 285 -17.48 -11.77 -0.23
N ILE A 286 -16.67 -12.59 -0.90
CA ILE A 286 -16.92 -13.15 -2.24
C ILE A 286 -17.42 -14.58 -2.02
#